data_AF-A0A6I7QKH6-F1
#
_entry.id   AF-A0A6I7QKH6-F1
#
_cell.length_a   1.000
_cell.length_b   1.000
_cell.length_c   1.000
_cell.angle_alpha   90.00
_cell.angle_beta   90.00
_cell.angle_gamma   90.00
#
_symmetry.space_group_name_H-M   'P 1'
#
loop_
_entity.id
_entity.type
_entity.pdbx_description
1 polymer ?
#
loop_
_entity_poly.entity_id
_entity_poly.type
_entity_poly.pdbx_seq_one_letter_code
_entity_poly.pdbx_strand_id
1 'polypeptide(L)' 'MNRKEDRPSKIAYERHLNQQGIPEEKKKSKGGKIPDYVKYGTWLRVNEAEYFERTYQDWKARMRAQEAANH' A
#
# COMPACT_ATOMS: atom_id res chain seq x y z
N MET A 1 -10.40 21.32 4.25
CA MET A 1 -9.91 19.94 3.97
C MET A 1 -10.05 19.11 5.24
N ASN A 2 -10.75 17.99 5.15
CA ASN A 2 -11.28 17.25 6.29
C ASN A 2 -10.20 16.30 6.87
N ARG A 3 -9.55 16.67 7.99
CA ARG A 3 -8.46 15.94 8.67
C ARG A 3 -8.81 14.54 9.21
N LYS A 4 -9.96 13.97 8.84
CA LYS A 4 -10.40 12.65 9.32
C LYS A 4 -9.97 11.49 8.41
N GLU A 5 -9.50 11.78 7.19
CA GLU A 5 -8.95 10.80 6.25
C GLU A 5 -7.45 10.50 6.47
N ASP A 6 -6.77 11.26 7.33
CA ASP A 6 -5.31 11.18 7.53
C ASP A 6 -4.83 9.99 8.39
N ARG A 7 -5.75 9.28 9.06
CA ARG A 7 -5.34 8.17 9.92
C ARG A 7 -4.82 7.00 9.08
N PRO A 8 -3.63 6.46 9.38
CA PRO A 8 -3.07 5.33 8.64
C PRO A 8 -3.93 4.08 8.85
N SER A 9 -4.84 3.84 7.91
CA SER A 9 -5.77 2.72 7.86
C SER A 9 -5.40 1.76 6.73
N LYS A 10 -5.88 0.51 6.80
CA LYS A 10 -5.66 -0.49 5.73
C LYS A 10 -6.19 -0.01 4.38
N ILE A 11 -7.33 0.70 4.37
CA ILE A 11 -7.91 1.27 3.14
C ILE A 11 -7.03 2.40 2.59
N ALA A 12 -6.52 3.27 3.46
CA ALA A 12 -5.58 4.31 3.04
C ALA A 12 -4.30 3.70 2.46
N TYR A 13 -3.79 2.62 3.07
CA TYR A 13 -2.63 1.90 2.58
C TYR A 13 -2.89 1.20 1.23
N GLU A 14 -4.06 0.57 1.06
CA GLU A 14 -4.46 -0.01 -0.23
C GLU A 14 -4.48 1.06 -1.33
N ARG A 15 -5.06 2.23 -1.04
CA ARG A 15 -5.08 3.37 -1.97
C ARG A 15 -3.68 3.89 -2.26
N HIS A 16 -2.81 4.00 -1.26
CA HIS A 16 -1.40 4.39 -1.42
C HIS A 16 -0.67 3.45 -2.39
N LEU A 17 -0.78 2.13 -2.19
CA LEU A 17 -0.19 1.13 -3.09
C LEU A 17 -0.79 1.20 -4.50
N ASN A 18 -2.09 1.45 -4.62
CA ASN A 18 -2.76 1.60 -5.91
C ASN A 18 -2.29 2.84 -6.67
N GLN A 19 -1.96 3.92 -5.97
CA GLN A 19 -1.41 5.15 -6.55
C GLN A 19 0.04 4.97 -7.02
N GLN A 20 0.85 4.20 -6.28
CA GLN A 20 2.20 3.85 -6.68
C GLN A 20 2.23 2.92 -7.91
N GLY A 21 1.17 2.13 -8.09
CA GLY A 21 1.08 1.16 -9.16
C GLY A 21 1.88 -0.11 -8.88
N ILE A 22 1.79 -1.06 -9.81
CA ILE A 22 2.52 -2.33 -9.71
C ILE A 22 3.99 -2.07 -10.12
N PRO A 23 4.99 -2.42 -9.28
CA PRO A 23 6.40 -2.37 -9.67
C PRO A 23 6.65 -3.18 -10.94
N GLU A 24 7.45 -2.67 -11.89
CA GLU A 24 7.64 -3.31 -13.20
C GLU A 24 8.11 -4.75 -13.11
N GLU A 25 9.08 -5.05 -12.24
CA GLU A 25 9.58 -6.40 -11.99
C GLU A 25 8.50 -7.40 -11.51
N LYS A 26 7.43 -6.88 -10.90
CA LYS A 26 6.32 -7.70 -10.39
C LYS A 26 5.20 -7.88 -11.40
N LYS A 27 5.19 -7.10 -12.48
CA LYS A 27 4.17 -7.18 -13.54
C LYS A 27 4.30 -8.50 -14.31
N LYS A 28 3.16 -9.11 -14.62
CA LYS A 28 3.07 -10.37 -15.35
C LYS A 28 3.68 -10.26 -16.74
N SER A 29 3.50 -9.15 -17.43
CA SER A 29 4.12 -8.87 -18.74
C SER A 29 5.66 -8.82 -18.71
N LYS A 30 6.26 -8.62 -17.52
CA LYS A 30 7.71 -8.52 -17.31
C LYS A 30 8.29 -9.76 -16.63
N GLY A 31 7.54 -10.85 -16.54
CA GLY A 31 7.96 -12.09 -15.88
C GLY A 31 7.62 -12.17 -14.39
N GLY A 32 6.93 -11.17 -13.86
CA GLY A 32 6.38 -11.20 -12.50
C GLY A 32 5.07 -11.98 -12.39
N LYS A 33 4.44 -11.92 -11.21
CA LYS A 33 3.22 -12.67 -10.89
C LYS A 33 1.92 -11.86 -10.93
N ILE A 34 2.01 -10.53 -10.91
CA ILE A 34 0.86 -9.64 -10.73
C ILE A 34 0.32 -9.23 -12.11
N PRO A 35 -0.95 -9.50 -12.45
CA PRO A 35 -1.50 -9.11 -13.74
C PRO A 35 -1.43 -7.59 -13.94
N ASP A 36 -1.02 -7.13 -15.12
CA ASP A 36 -0.75 -5.70 -15.38
C ASP A 36 -1.97 -4.78 -15.24
N TYR A 37 -3.19 -5.32 -15.38
CA TYR A 37 -4.44 -4.56 -15.37
C TYR A 37 -5.05 -4.37 -13.97
N VAL A 38 -4.51 -5.03 -12.94
CA VAL A 38 -5.08 -4.95 -11.59
C VAL A 38 -4.47 -3.81 -10.79
N LYS A 39 -5.16 -3.42 -9.72
CA LYS A 39 -4.64 -2.45 -8.76
C LYS A 39 -3.75 -3.15 -7.73
N TYR A 40 -2.53 -2.64 -7.54
CA TYR A 40 -1.49 -3.34 -6.76
C TYR A 40 -1.91 -3.61 -5.31
N GLY A 41 -2.39 -2.59 -4.59
CA GLY A 41 -2.86 -2.72 -3.21
C GLY A 41 -4.03 -3.68 -3.08
N THR A 42 -5.02 -3.58 -3.97
CA THR A 42 -6.18 -4.47 -3.95
C THR A 42 -5.77 -5.92 -4.23
N TRP A 43 -4.86 -6.15 -5.18
CA TRP A 43 -4.35 -7.47 -5.49
C TRP A 43 -3.55 -8.07 -4.33
N LEU A 44 -2.66 -7.28 -3.70
CA LEU A 44 -1.90 -7.72 -2.52
C LEU A 44 -2.82 -8.08 -1.35
N ARG A 45 -3.87 -7.29 -1.09
CA ARG A 45 -4.79 -7.56 0.01
C ARG A 45 -5.50 -8.91 -0.13
N VAL A 46 -5.79 -9.33 -1.36
CA VAL A 46 -6.52 -10.57 -1.67
C VAL A 46 -5.58 -11.76 -1.83
N ASN A 47 -4.45 -11.59 -2.53
CA ASN A 47 -3.57 -12.69 -2.92
C ASN A 47 -2.37 -12.85 -1.99
N GLU A 48 -1.93 -11.78 -1.33
CA GLU A 48 -0.76 -11.76 -0.44
C GLU A 48 -1.09 -11.04 0.87
N ALA A 49 -2.15 -11.47 1.55
CA ALA A 49 -2.70 -10.80 2.72
C ALA A 49 -1.67 -10.61 3.86
N GLU A 50 -0.81 -11.61 4.09
CA GLU A 50 0.27 -11.52 5.10
C GLU A 50 1.31 -10.46 4.73
N TYR A 51 1.71 -10.41 3.46
CA TYR A 51 2.63 -9.39 2.96
C TYR A 51 2.00 -7.99 3.11
N PHE A 52 0.74 -7.84 2.70
CA PHE A 52 -0.02 -6.60 2.84
C PHE A 52 -0.11 -6.14 4.30
N GLU A 53 -0.39 -7.05 5.23
CA GLU A 53 -0.47 -6.72 6.66
C GLU A 53 0.88 -6.27 7.21
N ARG A 54 1.95 -7.01 6.92
CA ARG A 54 3.29 -6.66 7.40
C ARG A 54 3.73 -5.30 6.90
N THR A 55 3.57 -5.03 5.61
CA THR A 55 3.97 -3.75 5.03
C THR A 55 3.04 -2.60 5.41
N TYR A 56 1.76 -2.90 5.71
CA TYR A 56 0.85 -1.93 6.32
C TYR A 56 1.32 -1.49 7.71
N GLN A 57 1.73 -2.43 8.57
CA GLN A 57 2.21 -2.08 9.91
C GLN A 57 3.50 -1.24 9.86
N ASP A 58 4.43 -1.55 8.96
CA ASP A 58 5.63 -0.72 8.71
C ASP A 58 5.24 0.70 8.26
N TRP A 59 4.39 0.80 7.24
CA TRP A 59 3.92 2.09 6.73
C TRP A 59 3.22 2.90 7.82
N LYS A 60 2.37 2.27 8.62
CA LYS A 60 1.66 2.91 9.74
C LYS A 60 2.63 3.43 10.80
N ALA A 61 3.68 2.67 11.13
CA ALA A 61 4.70 3.09 12.08
C ALA A 61 5.46 4.31 11.55
N ARG A 62 5.83 4.31 10.27
CA ARG A 62 6.50 5.44 9.60
C ARG A 62 5.63 6.70 9.56
N MET A 63 4.35 6.57 9.23
CA MET A 63 3.40 7.69 9.24
C MET A 63 3.28 8.31 10.64
N ARG A 64 3.16 7.48 11.69
CA ARG A 64 3.15 7.98 13.08
C ARG A 64 4.44 8.68 13.48
N ALA A 65 5.60 8.13 13.08
CA ALA A 65 6.89 8.76 13.35
C ALA A 65 7.00 10.13 12.67
N GLN A 66 6.48 10.26 11.43
CA GLN A 66 6.45 11.51 10.69
C GLN A 66 5.51 12.55 11.34
N GLU A 67 4.35 12.13 11.84
CA GLU A 67 3.44 13.00 12.60
C GLU A 67 4.09 13.49 13.91
N ALA A 68 4.83 12.63 14.60
CA ALA A 68 5.52 12.98 15.85
C ALA A 68 6.73 13.90 15.64
N ALA A 69 7.38 13.86 14.47
CA ALA A 69 8.53 14.70 14.15
C ALA A 69 8.13 16.12 13.68
N ASN A 70 6.89 16.31 13.23
CA ASN A 70 6.37 17.59 12.74
C ASN A 70 5.63 18.40 13.84
N HIS A 71 5.71 17.95 15.10
CA HIS A 71 5.02 18.54 16.25
C HIS A 71 6.01 18.77 17.40
#